data_AF-A0A8C9W1D8-F1
#
_entry.id   AF-A0A8C9W1D8-F1
#
_cell.length_a   1.000
_cell.length_b   1.000
_cell.length_c   1.000
_cell.angle_alpha   90.00
_cell.angle_beta   90.00
_cell.angle_gamma   90.00
#
_symmetry.space_group_name_H-M   'P 1'
#
loop_
_entity.id
_entity.type
_entity.pdbx_description
1 polymer ?
#
loop_
_entity_poly.entity_id
_entity_poly.type
_entity_poly.pdbx_seq_one_letter_code
_entity_poly.pdbx_strand_id
1 'polypeptide(L)'
;MQDFFGSIFKIFVIHGKKNILCFQQSDFPAPFLTDCQIISLLLLLSSLFLILYVNSFLSFAVYGTSYITFASLSSSMWLSIFYYTKIVQAQQAFFIWVKRHIKAIVYCGLTIYSFIFFTQLGMFLLWLSSKMSNNFTGNSLNVTSEVVTESTLALILSILDAIYIFSFTTLMAHSWSSTLVYLCRHMKRMEKSSSPFASSRLRSQLRVTIMGIIQTGLSAFYVLFVYLYWFCLKQCDKNYSPLQTVYSFFCFVTTLNLGLGQSLLRKRAADVFNKMYSTVRKLRSVQW
;
A
#
# COMPACT_ATOMS: atom_id res chain seq x y z
N MET A 1 -25.55 4.46 -10.61
CA MET A 1 -24.28 3.93 -10.04
C MET A 1 -23.06 4.38 -10.86
N GLN A 2 -23.13 4.34 -12.20
CA GLN A 2 -22.19 5.01 -13.11
C GLN A 2 -22.07 6.52 -12.87
N ASP A 3 -23.17 7.19 -12.50
CA ASP A 3 -23.19 8.64 -12.29
C ASP A 3 -22.48 9.10 -11.01
N PHE A 4 -22.40 8.24 -10.00
CA PHE A 4 -21.69 8.54 -8.74
C PHE A 4 -20.17 8.45 -8.95
N PHE A 5 -19.71 7.40 -9.64
CA PHE A 5 -18.32 7.26 -10.08
C PHE A 5 -17.92 8.33 -11.09
N GLY A 6 -18.79 8.63 -12.07
CA GLY A 6 -18.58 9.70 -13.05
C GLY A 6 -18.49 11.07 -12.41
N SER A 7 -19.26 11.32 -11.34
CA SER A 7 -19.23 12.58 -10.59
C SER A 7 -17.97 12.71 -9.72
N ILE A 8 -17.54 11.64 -9.03
CA ILE A 8 -16.30 11.65 -8.25
C ILE A 8 -15.07 11.77 -9.17
N PHE A 9 -15.06 11.06 -10.29
CA PHE A 9 -13.99 11.11 -11.28
C PHE A 9 -13.94 12.48 -12.00
N LYS A 10 -15.08 13.07 -12.37
CA LYS A 10 -15.13 14.43 -12.95
C LYS A 10 -14.67 15.50 -11.94
N ILE A 11 -15.05 15.40 -10.67
CA ILE A 11 -14.56 16.32 -9.63
C ILE A 11 -13.03 16.21 -9.50
N PHE A 12 -12.47 15.01 -9.58
CA PHE A 12 -11.02 14.78 -9.53
C PHE A 12 -10.27 15.26 -10.78
N VAL A 13 -10.79 15.01 -11.99
CA VAL A 13 -10.16 15.46 -13.25
C VAL A 13 -10.21 17.00 -13.37
N ILE A 14 -11.30 17.63 -12.92
CA ILE A 14 -11.45 19.09 -12.97
C ILE A 14 -10.60 19.79 -11.89
N HIS A 15 -10.43 19.19 -10.70
CA HIS A 15 -9.53 19.73 -9.67
C HIS A 15 -8.05 19.45 -9.92
N GLY A 16 -7.71 18.32 -10.57
CA GLY A 16 -6.35 18.03 -11.01
C GLY A 16 -5.85 19.05 -12.04
N LYS A 17 -6.72 19.52 -12.94
CA LYS A 17 -6.33 20.47 -14.00
C LYS A 17 -6.15 21.92 -13.52
N LYS A 18 -6.93 22.37 -12.52
CA LYS A 18 -6.86 23.75 -12.01
C LYS A 18 -5.65 24.04 -11.12
N ASN A 19 -5.08 23.03 -10.47
CA ASN A 19 -3.94 23.21 -9.56
C ASN A 19 -2.56 23.08 -10.23
N ILE A 20 -2.51 22.77 -11.53
CA ILE A 20 -1.25 22.64 -12.29
C ILE A 20 -0.64 24.01 -12.65
N LEU A 21 -1.43 25.09 -12.63
CA LEU A 21 -0.98 26.42 -13.10
C LEU A 21 -0.46 27.37 -12.01
N CYS A 22 -0.50 27.00 -10.72
CA CYS A 22 -0.08 27.86 -9.61
C CYS A 22 0.84 27.15 -8.59
N PHE A 23 1.85 26.41 -9.05
CA PHE A 23 2.86 25.83 -8.13
C PHE A 23 4.28 26.02 -8.65
N GLN A 24 4.76 27.26 -8.56
CA GLN A 24 6.17 27.59 -8.69
C GLN A 24 6.85 27.56 -7.31
N GLN A 25 7.87 26.71 -7.21
CA GLN A 25 9.10 26.91 -6.42
C GLN A 25 9.02 26.88 -4.87
N SER A 26 9.04 25.66 -4.28
CA SER A 26 10.00 25.26 -3.21
C SER A 26 9.69 23.93 -2.48
N ASP A 27 8.49 23.35 -2.57
CA ASP A 27 8.14 22.14 -1.79
C ASP A 27 7.78 20.92 -2.66
N PHE A 28 8.80 20.31 -3.26
CA PHE A 28 8.65 19.32 -4.33
C PHE A 28 8.60 17.80 -3.95
N PRO A 29 8.09 17.38 -2.77
CA PRO A 29 7.65 15.97 -2.69
C PRO A 29 6.28 15.70 -2.02
N ALA A 30 5.64 16.70 -1.41
CA ALA A 30 4.37 16.49 -0.72
C ALA A 30 3.20 16.04 -1.64
N PRO A 31 3.04 16.58 -2.88
CA PRO A 31 1.93 16.20 -3.75
C PRO A 31 2.02 14.74 -4.20
N PHE A 32 3.20 14.30 -4.66
CA PHE A 32 3.43 12.94 -5.17
C PHE A 32 3.17 11.87 -4.10
N LEU A 33 3.56 12.11 -2.85
CA LEU A 33 3.29 11.18 -1.76
C LEU A 33 1.84 11.21 -1.30
N THR A 34 1.17 12.37 -1.35
CA THR A 34 -0.28 12.40 -1.14
C THR A 34 -1.03 11.67 -2.23
N ASP A 35 -0.55 11.73 -3.47
CA ASP A 35 -1.12 11.01 -4.60
C ASP A 35 -0.89 9.51 -4.44
N CYS A 36 0.31 9.07 -4.05
CA CYS A 36 0.59 7.67 -3.72
C CYS A 36 -0.25 7.17 -2.52
N GLN A 37 -0.48 7.99 -1.49
CA GLN A 37 -1.33 7.64 -0.35
C GLN A 37 -2.81 7.58 -0.71
N ILE A 38 -3.29 8.48 -1.57
CA ILE A 38 -4.67 8.48 -2.08
C ILE A 38 -4.86 7.28 -3.01
N ILE A 39 -3.90 6.99 -3.87
CA ILE A 39 -3.90 5.78 -4.72
C ILE A 39 -3.88 4.54 -3.84
N SER A 40 -3.03 4.47 -2.82
CA SER A 40 -2.98 3.35 -1.86
C SER A 40 -4.30 3.17 -1.12
N LEU A 41 -4.91 4.25 -0.63
CA LEU A 41 -6.22 4.22 0.03
C LEU A 41 -7.35 3.82 -0.93
N LEU A 42 -7.34 4.34 -2.16
CA LEU A 42 -8.31 3.99 -3.21
C LEU A 42 -8.18 2.54 -3.64
N LEU A 43 -6.96 2.05 -3.80
CA LEU A 43 -6.68 0.65 -4.10
C LEU A 43 -7.18 -0.24 -2.96
N LEU A 44 -6.94 0.16 -1.72
CA LEU A 44 -7.34 -0.60 -0.52
C LEU A 44 -8.86 -0.57 -0.26
N LEU A 45 -9.54 0.53 -0.57
CA LEU A 45 -11.01 0.60 -0.62
C LEU A 45 -11.58 -0.25 -1.77
N SER A 46 -10.91 -0.24 -2.92
CA SER A 46 -11.29 -1.05 -4.07
C SER A 46 -11.14 -2.54 -3.77
N SER A 47 -10.09 -2.97 -3.07
CA SER A 47 -9.91 -4.38 -2.70
C SER A 47 -10.94 -4.84 -1.67
N LEU A 48 -11.26 -4.02 -0.66
CA LEU A 48 -12.33 -4.32 0.28
C LEU A 48 -13.68 -4.49 -0.43
N PHE A 49 -13.98 -3.63 -1.40
CA PHE A 49 -15.22 -3.72 -2.19
C PHE A 49 -15.26 -4.97 -3.07
N LEU A 50 -14.15 -5.30 -3.73
CA LEU A 50 -14.05 -6.46 -4.61
C LEU A 50 -14.20 -7.77 -3.83
N ILE A 51 -13.66 -7.83 -2.62
CA ILE A 51 -13.82 -8.96 -1.69
C ILE A 51 -15.26 -9.13 -1.23
N LEU A 52 -15.96 -8.03 -0.92
CA LEU A 52 -17.36 -8.08 -0.49
C LEU A 52 -18.32 -8.45 -1.63
N TYR A 53 -17.94 -8.18 -2.88
CA TYR A 53 -18.83 -8.29 -4.03
C TYR A 53 -18.66 -9.58 -4.85
N VAL A 54 -17.45 -10.15 -4.93
CA VAL A 54 -17.15 -11.24 -5.89
C VAL A 54 -16.99 -12.58 -5.18
N ASN A 55 -18.11 -13.22 -4.85
CA ASN A 55 -18.11 -14.57 -4.25
C ASN A 55 -17.89 -15.69 -5.29
N SER A 56 -18.13 -15.43 -6.59
CA SER A 56 -18.10 -16.44 -7.66
C SER A 56 -16.79 -16.55 -8.46
N PHE A 57 -15.89 -15.56 -8.36
CA PHE A 57 -14.54 -15.59 -8.97
C PHE A 57 -13.45 -15.52 -7.89
N LEU A 58 -13.59 -16.36 -6.86
CA LEU A 58 -12.79 -16.32 -5.64
C LEU A 58 -11.27 -16.32 -5.93
N SER A 59 -10.80 -17.13 -6.89
CA SER A 59 -9.37 -17.20 -7.22
C SER A 59 -8.85 -15.91 -7.86
N PHE A 60 -9.57 -15.31 -8.80
CA PHE A 60 -9.14 -14.07 -9.47
C PHE A 60 -9.19 -12.88 -8.50
N ALA A 61 -10.19 -12.85 -7.61
CA ALA A 61 -10.28 -11.89 -6.53
C ALA A 61 -9.10 -12.04 -5.56
N VAL A 62 -8.68 -13.26 -5.22
CA VAL A 62 -7.51 -13.50 -4.35
C VAL A 62 -6.20 -13.00 -4.98
N TYR A 63 -5.95 -13.26 -6.27
CA TYR A 63 -4.77 -12.71 -6.96
C TYR A 63 -4.82 -11.18 -7.12
N GLY A 64 -5.99 -10.62 -7.46
CA GLY A 64 -6.14 -9.16 -7.56
C GLY A 64 -5.94 -8.45 -6.21
N THR A 65 -6.45 -9.06 -5.14
CA THR A 65 -6.31 -8.52 -3.78
C THR A 65 -4.89 -8.64 -3.27
N SER A 66 -4.16 -9.72 -3.55
CA SER A 66 -2.74 -9.82 -3.20
C SER A 66 -1.90 -8.73 -3.88
N TYR A 67 -2.12 -8.47 -5.17
CA TYR A 67 -1.44 -7.38 -5.91
C TYR A 67 -1.71 -6.01 -5.28
N ILE A 68 -2.98 -5.70 -5.01
CA ILE A 68 -3.38 -4.43 -4.41
C ILE A 68 -2.74 -4.25 -3.03
N THR A 69 -2.72 -5.31 -2.23
CA THR A 69 -2.13 -5.31 -0.89
C THR A 69 -0.65 -5.00 -0.94
N PHE A 70 0.03 -5.64 -1.87
CA PHE A 70 1.43 -5.40 -2.07
C PHE A 70 1.70 -3.98 -2.55
N ALA A 71 0.91 -3.47 -3.50
CA ALA A 71 1.06 -2.08 -3.96
C ALA A 71 0.92 -1.10 -2.78
N SER A 72 0.00 -1.39 -1.85
CA SER A 72 -0.16 -0.65 -0.60
C SER A 72 1.07 -0.79 0.34
N LEU A 73 1.58 -2.00 0.55
CA LEU A 73 2.78 -2.24 1.37
C LEU A 73 4.02 -1.54 0.78
N SER A 74 4.22 -1.66 -0.52
CA SER A 74 5.29 -0.98 -1.26
C SER A 74 5.18 0.54 -1.11
N SER A 75 3.99 1.11 -1.30
CA SER A 75 3.76 2.55 -1.10
C SER A 75 4.09 3.01 0.33
N SER A 76 3.78 2.18 1.33
CA SER A 76 4.06 2.46 2.75
C SER A 76 5.56 2.40 3.08
N MET A 77 6.30 1.51 2.42
CA MET A 77 7.76 1.41 2.53
C MET A 77 8.46 2.59 1.86
N TRP A 78 8.03 3.01 0.67
CA TRP A 78 8.58 4.21 0.05
C TRP A 78 8.32 5.48 0.87
N LEU A 79 7.14 5.55 1.50
CA LEU A 79 6.80 6.61 2.46
C LEU A 79 7.73 6.61 3.67
N SER A 80 8.10 5.45 4.21
CA SER A 80 8.99 5.34 5.37
C SER A 80 10.41 5.77 5.04
N ILE A 81 10.95 5.35 3.89
CA ILE A 81 12.24 5.81 3.36
C ILE A 81 12.23 7.32 3.16
N PHE A 82 11.14 7.85 2.59
CA PHE A 82 10.99 9.28 2.39
C PHE A 82 11.02 10.05 3.72
N TYR A 83 10.23 9.65 4.72
CA TYR A 83 10.26 10.29 6.04
C TYR A 83 11.62 10.18 6.70
N TYR A 84 12.27 9.03 6.60
CA TYR A 84 13.63 8.84 7.09
C TYR A 84 14.59 9.86 6.47
N THR A 85 14.61 9.99 5.13
CA THR A 85 15.51 10.96 4.44
C THR A 85 15.19 12.43 4.72
N LYS A 86 13.98 12.74 5.20
CA LYS A 86 13.55 14.10 5.56
C LYS A 86 13.84 14.45 7.01
N ILE A 87 13.72 13.48 7.92
CA ILE A 87 13.90 13.68 9.36
C ILE A 87 15.38 13.51 9.72
N VAL A 88 16.02 12.47 9.21
CA VAL A 88 17.44 12.20 9.44
C VAL A 88 18.26 13.00 8.42
N GLN A 89 19.10 13.91 8.90
CA GLN A 89 20.03 14.64 8.04
C GLN A 89 21.01 13.64 7.40
N ALA A 90 20.84 13.41 6.10
CA ALA A 90 21.68 12.52 5.33
C ALA A 90 23.10 13.11 5.21
N GLN A 91 24.05 12.55 5.96
CA GLN A 91 25.47 12.91 5.86
C GLN A 91 26.23 12.06 4.82
N GLN A 92 25.68 10.92 4.42
CA GLN A 92 26.36 10.00 3.49
C GLN A 92 25.91 10.24 2.03
N ALA A 93 26.87 10.17 1.10
CA ALA A 93 26.67 10.37 -0.33
C ALA A 93 25.58 9.46 -0.93
N PHE A 94 25.46 8.23 -0.42
CA PHE A 94 24.42 7.28 -0.84
C PHE A 94 23.00 7.80 -0.58
N PHE A 95 22.71 8.33 0.61
CA PHE A 95 21.37 8.85 0.93
C PHE A 95 21.02 10.11 0.15
N ILE A 96 22.03 10.93 -0.17
CA ILE A 96 21.86 12.09 -1.05
C ILE A 96 21.47 11.62 -2.46
N TRP A 97 22.15 10.58 -2.97
CA TRP A 97 21.83 9.97 -4.26
C TRP A 97 20.42 9.37 -4.29
N VAL A 98 20.05 8.56 -3.29
CA VAL A 98 18.70 7.97 -3.18
C VAL A 98 17.64 9.05 -3.15
N LYS A 99 17.86 10.14 -2.40
CA LYS A 99 16.94 11.27 -2.32
C LYS A 99 16.76 11.97 -3.67
N ARG A 100 17.83 12.07 -4.48
CA ARG A 100 17.79 12.67 -5.82
C ARG A 100 17.03 11.79 -6.82
N HIS A 101 17.13 10.46 -6.67
CA HIS A 101 16.59 9.49 -7.63
C HIS A 101 15.37 8.72 -7.13
N ILE A 102 14.75 9.13 -6.02
CA ILE A 102 13.67 8.38 -5.35
C ILE A 102 12.52 8.02 -6.30
N LYS A 103 12.14 8.89 -7.24
CA LYS A 103 11.07 8.61 -8.21
C LYS A 103 11.43 7.42 -9.10
N ALA A 104 12.63 7.43 -9.67
CA ALA A 104 13.10 6.34 -10.54
C ALA A 104 13.18 5.02 -9.79
N ILE A 105 13.64 5.05 -8.53
CA ILE A 105 13.74 3.87 -7.68
C ILE A 105 12.34 3.30 -7.38
N VAL A 106 11.37 4.15 -7.01
CA VAL A 106 9.97 3.76 -6.75
C VAL A 106 9.35 3.13 -8.00
N TYR A 107 9.49 3.77 -9.17
CA TYR A 107 8.95 3.26 -10.42
C TYR A 107 9.61 1.95 -10.84
N CYS A 108 10.93 1.82 -10.68
CA CYS A 108 11.65 0.59 -10.97
C CYS A 108 11.15 -0.55 -10.08
N GLY A 109 11.02 -0.32 -8.77
CA GLY A 109 10.47 -1.29 -7.82
C GLY A 109 9.05 -1.73 -8.19
N LEU A 110 8.16 -0.78 -8.50
CA LEU A 110 6.79 -1.07 -8.91
C LEU A 110 6.73 -1.86 -10.24
N THR A 111 7.64 -1.55 -11.18
CA THR A 111 7.72 -2.23 -12.48
C THR A 111 8.17 -3.67 -12.32
N ILE A 112 9.24 -3.90 -11.53
CA ILE A 112 9.73 -5.25 -11.23
C ILE A 112 8.63 -6.10 -10.60
N TYR A 113 7.91 -5.55 -9.62
CA TYR A 113 6.82 -6.28 -9.00
C TYR A 113 5.66 -6.56 -9.96
N SER A 114 5.28 -5.57 -10.76
CA SER A 114 4.21 -5.76 -11.75
C SER A 114 4.58 -6.88 -12.73
N PHE A 115 5.85 -6.97 -13.13
CA PHE A 115 6.34 -8.05 -13.97
C PHE A 115 6.22 -9.43 -13.30
N ILE A 116 6.64 -9.55 -12.03
CA ILE A 116 6.50 -10.79 -11.24
C ILE A 116 5.02 -11.19 -11.15
N PHE A 117 4.14 -10.23 -10.83
CA PHE A 117 2.71 -10.46 -10.70
C PHE A 117 2.07 -10.91 -12.02
N PHE A 118 2.32 -10.20 -13.13
CA PHE A 118 1.77 -10.59 -14.43
C PHE A 118 2.26 -11.97 -14.89
N THR A 119 3.51 -12.31 -14.56
CA THR A 119 4.05 -13.65 -14.83
C THR A 119 3.30 -14.71 -14.03
N GLN A 120 3.08 -14.49 -12.73
CA GLN A 120 2.30 -15.41 -11.89
C GLN A 120 0.85 -15.53 -12.33
N LEU A 121 0.20 -14.42 -12.70
CA LEU A 121 -1.17 -14.40 -13.22
C LEU A 121 -1.26 -15.16 -14.56
N GLY A 122 -0.29 -14.96 -15.46
CA GLY A 122 -0.19 -15.68 -16.73
C GLY A 122 -0.08 -17.19 -16.52
N MET A 123 0.81 -17.62 -15.61
CA MET A 123 0.95 -19.04 -15.25
C MET A 123 -0.35 -19.62 -14.67
N PHE A 124 -1.05 -18.86 -13.82
CA PHE A 124 -2.34 -19.29 -13.28
C PHE A 124 -3.41 -19.44 -14.35
N LEU A 125 -3.46 -18.54 -15.33
CA LEU A 125 -4.38 -18.61 -16.46
C LEU A 125 -4.09 -19.78 -17.40
N LEU A 126 -2.82 -20.05 -17.68
CA LEU A 126 -2.39 -21.23 -18.45
C LEU A 126 -2.81 -22.52 -17.74
N TRP A 127 -2.59 -22.61 -16.42
CA TRP A 127 -3.01 -23.74 -15.61
C TRP A 127 -4.54 -23.97 -15.64
N LEU A 128 -5.33 -22.90 -15.52
CA LEU A 128 -6.79 -22.97 -15.63
C LEU A 128 -7.24 -23.46 -17.02
N SER A 129 -6.61 -22.94 -18.07
CA SER A 129 -6.92 -23.33 -19.46
C SER A 129 -6.62 -24.81 -19.71
N SER A 130 -5.47 -25.30 -19.23
CA SER A 130 -5.09 -26.72 -19.32
C SER A 130 -6.10 -27.62 -18.59
N LYS A 131 -6.51 -27.24 -17.37
CA LYS A 131 -7.47 -28.00 -16.58
C LYS A 131 -8.86 -28.09 -17.25
N MET A 132 -9.31 -27.01 -17.89
CA MET A 132 -10.58 -26.99 -18.61
C MET A 132 -10.53 -27.85 -19.89
N SER A 133 -9.39 -27.87 -20.59
CA SER A 133 -9.14 -28.72 -21.76
C SER A 133 -9.13 -30.22 -21.43
N ASN A 134 -8.46 -30.61 -20.34
CA ASN A 134 -8.32 -32.02 -19.96
C ASN A 134 -9.62 -32.69 -19.49
N ASN A 135 -10.62 -31.90 -19.08
CA ASN A 135 -11.96 -32.41 -18.77
C ASN A 135 -12.78 -32.76 -20.03
N PHE A 136 -12.37 -32.30 -21.21
CA PHE A 136 -13.06 -32.53 -22.49
C PHE A 136 -12.39 -33.57 -23.38
N THR A 137 -11.14 -33.95 -23.12
CA THR A 137 -10.42 -34.92 -23.96
C THR A 137 -9.59 -35.84 -23.08
N GLY A 138 -10.15 -37.01 -22.77
CA GLY A 138 -9.40 -38.09 -22.13
C GLY A 138 -8.40 -38.67 -23.11
N ASN A 139 -7.20 -38.08 -23.20
CA ASN A 139 -6.09 -38.76 -23.86
C ASN A 139 -4.79 -38.51 -23.09
N SER A 140 -4.35 -39.56 -22.40
CA SER A 140 -3.09 -39.65 -21.70
C SER A 140 -1.96 -39.81 -22.71
N LEU A 141 -1.12 -38.81 -22.94
CA LEU A 141 0.24 -38.97 -23.47
C LEU A 141 1.03 -37.66 -23.22
N ASN A 142 2.22 -37.78 -22.62
CA ASN A 142 3.24 -36.74 -22.35
C ASN A 142 3.08 -35.77 -21.15
N VAL A 143 2.36 -36.14 -20.09
CA VAL A 143 2.13 -35.26 -18.92
C VAL A 143 3.36 -35.07 -18.01
N THR A 144 4.39 -35.90 -18.10
CA THR A 144 5.44 -35.97 -17.07
C THR A 144 6.53 -34.87 -17.17
N SER A 145 6.83 -34.31 -18.35
CA SER A 145 7.90 -33.28 -18.48
C SER A 145 7.42 -31.85 -18.29
N GLU A 146 6.18 -31.52 -18.68
CA GLU A 146 5.60 -30.18 -18.51
C GLU A 146 5.23 -29.90 -17.04
N VAL A 147 4.73 -30.91 -16.31
CA VAL A 147 4.32 -30.76 -14.89
C VAL A 147 5.52 -30.45 -13.97
N VAL A 148 6.71 -30.96 -14.29
CA VAL A 148 7.93 -30.72 -13.49
C VAL A 148 8.51 -29.32 -13.72
N THR A 149 8.37 -28.77 -14.93
CA THR A 149 8.84 -27.40 -15.25
C THR A 149 7.92 -26.33 -14.69
N GLU A 150 6.59 -26.54 -14.72
CA GLU A 150 5.61 -25.61 -14.13
C GLU A 150 5.74 -25.51 -12.60
N SER A 151 5.92 -26.64 -11.91
CA SER A 151 6.08 -26.68 -10.45
C SER A 151 7.37 -26.01 -9.97
N THR A 152 8.46 -26.16 -10.72
CA THR A 152 9.75 -25.54 -10.38
C THR A 152 9.73 -24.02 -10.57
N LEU A 153 9.17 -23.52 -11.68
CA LEU A 153 9.05 -22.08 -11.93
C LEU A 153 8.12 -21.40 -10.92
N ALA A 154 6.99 -22.02 -10.59
CA ALA A 154 6.07 -21.50 -9.58
C ALA A 154 6.72 -21.39 -8.20
N LEU A 155 7.55 -22.36 -7.83
CA LEU A 155 8.31 -22.34 -6.57
C LEU A 155 9.36 -21.23 -6.57
N ILE A 156 10.12 -21.07 -7.65
CA ILE A 156 11.11 -19.98 -7.79
C ILE A 156 10.43 -18.61 -7.68
N LEU A 157 9.32 -18.39 -8.38
CA LEU A 157 8.56 -17.14 -8.33
C LEU A 157 7.99 -16.87 -6.93
N SER A 158 7.58 -17.91 -6.20
CA SER A 158 7.10 -17.80 -4.83
C SER A 158 8.22 -17.42 -3.85
N ILE A 159 9.42 -18.00 -4.02
CA ILE A 159 10.60 -17.64 -3.22
C ILE A 159 11.04 -16.20 -3.51
N LEU A 160 11.04 -15.79 -4.78
CA LEU A 160 11.39 -14.42 -5.16
C LEU A 160 10.41 -13.40 -4.56
N ASP A 161 9.11 -13.70 -4.59
CA ASP A 161 8.09 -12.87 -3.93
C ASP A 161 8.32 -12.80 -2.41
N ALA A 162 8.71 -13.90 -1.78
CA ALA A 162 9.04 -13.94 -0.37
C ALA A 162 10.26 -13.12 0.02
N ILE A 163 11.35 -13.27 -0.71
CA ILE A 163 12.56 -12.46 -0.52
C ILE A 163 12.22 -10.99 -0.71
N TYR A 164 11.43 -10.67 -1.74
CA TYR A 164 11.02 -9.30 -2.03
C TYR A 164 10.20 -8.73 -0.86
N ILE A 165 9.11 -9.38 -0.45
CA ILE A 165 8.24 -8.92 0.64
C ILE A 165 9.02 -8.79 1.96
N PHE A 166 9.89 -9.74 2.28
CA PHE A 166 10.73 -9.72 3.48
C PHE A 166 11.74 -8.56 3.46
N SER A 167 12.37 -8.29 2.30
CA SER A 167 13.26 -7.14 2.15
C SER A 167 12.52 -5.81 2.37
N PHE A 168 11.25 -5.72 1.95
CA PHE A 168 10.44 -4.52 2.15
C PHE A 168 10.07 -4.27 3.61
N THR A 169 9.63 -5.30 4.33
CA THR A 169 9.27 -5.17 5.75
C THR A 169 10.48 -4.83 6.61
N THR A 170 11.64 -5.43 6.32
CA THR A 170 12.90 -5.14 7.03
C THR A 170 13.40 -3.73 6.76
N LEU A 171 13.38 -3.25 5.50
CA LEU A 171 13.73 -1.86 5.16
C LEU A 171 12.78 -0.86 5.81
N MET A 172 11.48 -1.17 5.83
CA MET A 172 10.48 -0.35 6.51
C MET A 172 10.76 -0.26 8.02
N ALA A 173 11.01 -1.41 8.67
CA ALA A 173 11.35 -1.48 10.09
C ALA A 173 12.63 -0.70 10.42
N HIS A 174 13.66 -0.85 9.60
CA HIS A 174 14.93 -0.13 9.79
C HIS A 174 14.75 1.38 9.67
N SER A 175 13.99 1.84 8.66
CA SER A 175 13.76 3.26 8.42
C SER A 175 12.99 3.93 9.57
N TRP A 176 11.93 3.30 10.07
CA TRP A 176 11.15 3.85 11.18
C TRP A 176 11.88 3.79 12.52
N SER A 177 12.56 2.68 12.80
CA SER A 177 13.35 2.53 14.03
C SER A 177 14.47 3.56 14.09
N SER A 178 15.21 3.74 12.99
CA SER A 178 16.26 4.75 12.91
C SER A 178 15.71 6.17 13.06
N THR A 179 14.54 6.44 12.47
CA THR A 179 13.84 7.74 12.62
C THR A 179 13.45 7.98 14.07
N LEU A 180 12.92 6.98 14.77
CA LEU A 180 12.54 7.08 16.18
C LEU A 180 13.75 7.35 17.07
N VAL A 181 14.83 6.57 16.91
CA VAL A 181 16.06 6.75 17.68
C VAL A 181 16.64 8.14 17.47
N TYR A 182 16.67 8.62 16.22
CA TYR A 182 17.08 9.99 15.90
C TYR A 182 16.21 11.03 16.61
N LEU A 183 14.88 10.86 16.55
CA LEU A 183 13.94 11.82 17.12
C LEU A 183 14.03 11.87 18.65
N CYS A 184 14.13 10.72 19.32
CA CYS A 184 14.32 10.62 20.76
C CYS A 184 15.64 11.28 21.21
N ARG A 185 16.73 11.05 20.47
CA ARG A 185 18.02 11.71 20.73
C ARG A 185 17.92 13.22 20.53
N HIS A 186 17.21 13.66 19.49
CA HIS A 186 17.02 15.09 19.22
C HIS A 186 16.17 15.77 20.31
N MET A 187 15.09 15.13 20.77
CA MET A 187 14.28 15.59 21.90
C MET A 187 15.12 15.76 23.18
N LYS A 188 15.91 14.74 23.53
CA LYS A 188 16.77 14.76 24.72
C LYS A 188 17.86 15.85 24.66
N ARG A 189 18.28 16.25 23.45
CA ARG A 189 19.21 17.38 23.25
C ARG A 189 18.51 18.73 23.39
N MET A 190 17.28 18.85 22.88
CA MET A 190 16.53 20.10 22.97
C MET A 190 15.98 20.40 24.36
N GLU A 191 15.70 19.38 25.16
CA GLU A 191 15.39 19.52 26.59
C GLU A 191 16.51 20.25 27.35
N LYS A 192 17.77 20.02 26.96
CA LYS A 192 18.94 20.67 27.55
C LYS A 192 19.18 22.10 27.07
N SER A 193 18.57 22.50 25.95
CA SER A 193 18.82 23.80 25.30
C SER A 193 17.65 24.80 25.39
N SER A 194 16.64 24.51 26.22
CA SER A 194 15.55 25.44 26.60
C SER A 194 14.81 26.13 25.45
N SER A 195 14.71 25.53 24.25
CA SER A 195 14.09 26.19 23.08
C SER A 195 12.59 25.85 22.93
N PRO A 196 11.65 26.80 23.04
CA PRO A 196 10.22 26.52 23.03
C PRO A 196 9.60 26.30 21.63
N PHE A 197 10.21 26.82 20.56
CA PHE A 197 9.64 26.82 19.20
C PHE A 197 9.67 25.47 18.48
N ALA A 198 10.49 24.51 18.90
CA ALA A 198 10.64 23.23 18.22
C ALA A 198 9.57 22.17 18.60
N SER A 199 8.76 22.43 19.64
CA SER A 199 7.92 21.43 20.29
C SER A 199 6.74 20.92 19.44
N SER A 200 6.04 21.79 18.71
CA SER A 200 4.83 21.42 17.95
C SER A 200 5.13 20.59 16.70
N ARG A 201 6.13 21.03 15.91
CA ARG A 201 6.60 20.30 14.71
C ARG A 201 7.19 18.94 15.09
N LEU A 202 7.98 18.90 16.17
CA LEU A 202 8.57 17.68 16.69
C LEU A 202 7.51 16.69 17.18
N ARG A 203 6.48 17.18 17.89
CA ARG A 203 5.33 16.36 18.31
C ARG A 203 4.57 15.78 17.13
N SER A 204 4.41 16.55 16.04
CA SER A 204 3.83 16.04 14.80
C SER A 204 4.69 14.96 14.14
N GLN A 205 6.01 15.16 14.10
CA GLN A 205 6.95 14.15 13.56
C GLN A 205 6.95 12.87 14.40
N LEU A 206 6.92 12.98 15.73
CA LEU A 206 6.84 11.85 16.64
C LEU A 206 5.57 11.04 16.41
N ARG A 207 4.42 11.71 16.29
CA ARG A 207 3.14 11.05 16.00
C ARG A 207 3.19 10.27 14.69
N VAL A 208 3.73 10.86 13.63
CA VAL A 208 3.86 10.18 12.32
C VAL A 208 4.79 8.98 12.43
N THR A 209 5.91 9.10 13.15
CA THR A 209 6.84 7.99 13.39
C THR A 209 6.21 6.85 14.19
N ILE A 210 5.46 7.15 15.26
CA ILE A 210 4.74 6.13 16.05
C ILE A 210 3.74 5.38 15.17
N MET A 211 2.94 6.10 14.39
CA MET A 211 1.99 5.49 13.46
C MET A 211 2.71 4.66 12.39
N GLY A 212 3.88 5.10 11.93
CA GLY A 212 4.73 4.37 11.01
C GLY A 212 5.26 3.05 11.58
N ILE A 213 5.66 3.02 12.87
CA ILE A 213 6.08 1.81 13.56
C ILE A 213 4.91 0.84 13.73
N ILE A 214 3.74 1.34 14.16
CA ILE A 214 2.52 0.53 14.27
C ILE A 214 2.17 -0.08 12.90
N GLN A 215 2.23 0.73 11.84
CA GLN A 215 2.01 0.27 10.46
C GLN A 215 3.00 -0.82 10.05
N THR A 216 4.26 -0.70 10.46
CA THR A 216 5.29 -1.70 10.18
C THR A 216 5.03 -3.01 10.92
N GLY A 217 4.67 -2.94 12.20
CA GLY A 217 4.31 -4.12 13.00
C GLY A 217 3.10 -4.86 12.41
N LEU A 218 2.07 -4.13 11.99
CA LEU A 218 0.90 -4.69 11.31
C LEU A 218 1.28 -5.35 9.98
N SER A 219 2.15 -4.70 9.20
CA SER A 219 2.62 -5.24 7.92
C SER A 219 3.43 -6.52 8.12
N ALA A 220 4.31 -6.56 9.12
CA ALA A 220 5.09 -7.75 9.47
C ALA A 220 4.19 -8.89 9.96
N PHE A 221 3.20 -8.60 10.81
CA PHE A 221 2.21 -9.58 11.27
C PHE A 221 1.41 -10.16 10.11
N TYR A 222 0.91 -9.32 9.21
CA TYR A 222 0.18 -9.76 8.01
C TYR A 222 1.03 -10.69 7.15
N VAL A 223 2.26 -10.29 6.84
CA VAL A 223 3.19 -11.10 6.03
C VAL A 223 3.46 -12.45 6.69
N LEU A 224 3.78 -12.45 7.99
CA LEU A 224 4.01 -13.69 8.75
C LEU A 224 2.78 -14.60 8.70
N PHE A 225 1.58 -14.05 8.91
CA PHE A 225 0.34 -14.82 8.86
C PHE A 225 0.11 -15.46 7.48
N VAL A 226 0.33 -14.72 6.39
CA VAL A 226 0.20 -15.24 5.03
C VAL A 226 1.16 -16.40 4.79
N TYR A 227 2.42 -16.29 5.22
CA TYR A 227 3.40 -17.37 5.09
C TYR A 227 3.03 -18.60 5.91
N LEU A 228 2.66 -18.42 7.18
CA LEU A 228 2.21 -19.51 8.04
C LEU A 228 0.95 -20.19 7.49
N TYR A 229 0.02 -19.40 6.94
CA TYR A 229 -1.18 -19.94 6.33
C TYR A 229 -0.86 -20.77 5.08
N TRP A 230 0.02 -20.28 4.21
CA TRP A 230 0.41 -20.99 2.99
C TRP A 230 1.20 -22.27 3.26
N PHE A 231 2.12 -22.23 4.23
CA PHE A 231 3.01 -23.36 4.54
C PHE A 231 2.37 -24.39 5.46
N CYS A 232 1.69 -23.94 6.53
CA CYS A 232 1.16 -24.83 7.57
C CYS A 232 -0.33 -25.13 7.42
N LEU A 233 -1.17 -24.12 7.16
CA LEU A 233 -2.63 -24.26 7.30
C LEU A 233 -3.34 -24.71 6.02
N LYS A 234 -2.78 -24.41 4.85
CA LYS A 234 -3.35 -24.83 3.55
C LYS A 234 -3.43 -26.36 3.39
N GLN A 235 -2.60 -27.11 4.12
CA GLN A 235 -2.70 -28.57 4.17
C GLN A 235 -3.88 -29.07 5.01
N CYS A 236 -4.35 -28.26 5.98
CA CYS A 236 -5.37 -28.64 6.96
C CYS A 236 -6.77 -28.13 6.63
N ASP A 237 -6.91 -26.98 5.97
CA ASP A 237 -8.22 -26.39 5.64
C ASP A 237 -8.20 -25.72 4.26
N LYS A 238 -9.18 -26.08 3.42
CA LYS A 238 -9.38 -25.47 2.08
C LYS A 238 -10.19 -24.18 2.15
N ASN A 239 -10.69 -23.79 3.33
CA ASN A 239 -11.43 -22.56 3.52
C ASN A 239 -10.50 -21.34 3.58
N TYR A 240 -10.71 -20.40 2.64
CA TYR A 240 -9.96 -19.14 2.54
C TYR A 240 -10.43 -18.05 3.54
N SER A 241 -11.48 -18.33 4.32
CA SER A 241 -12.12 -17.38 5.25
C SER A 241 -11.18 -16.75 6.28
N PRO A 242 -10.22 -17.48 6.90
CA PRO A 242 -9.28 -16.87 7.86
C PRO A 242 -8.36 -15.83 7.21
N LEU A 243 -7.87 -16.10 5.99
CA LEU A 243 -6.97 -15.20 5.27
C LEU A 243 -7.69 -13.91 4.85
N GLN A 244 -8.95 -14.02 4.41
CA GLN A 244 -9.79 -12.87 4.08
C GLN A 244 -10.10 -11.98 5.31
N THR A 245 -10.30 -12.60 6.47
CA THR A 245 -10.57 -11.88 7.72
C THR A 245 -9.35 -11.09 8.19
N VAL A 246 -8.18 -11.75 8.23
CA VAL A 246 -6.91 -11.09 8.61
C VAL A 246 -6.55 -9.99 7.63
N TYR A 247 -6.80 -10.19 6.34
CA TYR A 247 -6.62 -9.17 5.32
C TYR A 247 -7.50 -7.95 5.55
N SER A 248 -8.81 -8.16 5.74
CA SER A 248 -9.76 -7.06 5.96
C SER A 248 -9.42 -6.25 7.21
N PHE A 249 -8.96 -6.94 8.26
CA PHE A 249 -8.45 -6.31 9.47
C PHE A 249 -7.18 -5.47 9.20
N PHE A 250 -6.20 -6.04 8.49
CA PHE A 250 -4.98 -5.31 8.11
C PHE A 250 -5.30 -4.03 7.32
N CYS A 251 -6.20 -4.13 6.35
CA CYS A 251 -6.68 -3.00 5.55
C CYS A 251 -7.35 -1.92 6.40
N PHE A 252 -8.27 -2.34 7.27
CA PHE A 252 -8.99 -1.44 8.16
C PHE A 252 -8.04 -0.67 9.08
N VAL A 253 -7.14 -1.37 9.78
CA VAL A 253 -6.20 -0.72 10.71
C VAL A 253 -5.20 0.18 9.97
N THR A 254 -4.73 -0.22 8.78
CA THR A 254 -3.88 0.62 7.94
C THR A 254 -4.57 1.92 7.55
N THR A 255 -5.86 1.84 7.18
CA THR A 255 -6.68 3.00 6.83
C THR A 255 -6.84 3.94 8.02
N LEU A 256 -7.09 3.40 9.20
CA LEU A 256 -7.16 4.19 10.44
C LEU A 256 -5.82 4.85 10.78
N ASN A 257 -4.70 4.13 10.65
CA ASN A 257 -3.37 4.67 10.90
C ASN A 257 -3.03 5.82 9.96
N LEU A 258 -3.35 5.69 8.67
CA LEU A 258 -3.17 6.77 7.70
C LEU A 258 -4.05 7.98 8.03
N GLY A 259 -5.34 7.75 8.31
CA GLY A 259 -6.29 8.81 8.66
C GLY A 259 -5.93 9.55 9.94
N LEU A 260 -5.49 8.83 10.98
CA LEU A 260 -5.08 9.42 12.26
C LEU A 260 -3.67 10.00 12.22
N GLY A 261 -2.75 9.41 11.47
CA GLY A 261 -1.35 9.82 11.42
C GLY A 261 -1.13 11.13 10.65
N GLN A 262 -1.94 11.39 9.62
CA GLN A 262 -1.71 12.52 8.71
C GLN A 262 -2.64 13.70 9.03
N SER A 263 -2.08 14.84 9.43
CA SER A 263 -2.82 16.09 9.64
C SER A 263 -3.47 16.60 8.35
N LEU A 264 -2.83 16.39 7.20
CA LEU A 264 -3.33 16.81 5.90
C LEU A 264 -4.58 16.02 5.47
N LEU A 265 -4.62 14.71 5.73
CA LEU A 265 -5.82 13.89 5.47
C LEU A 265 -6.99 14.35 6.32
N ARG A 266 -6.75 14.63 7.61
CA ARG A 266 -7.79 15.18 8.50
C ARG A 266 -8.32 16.52 8.00
N LYS A 267 -7.44 17.41 7.53
CA LYS A 267 -7.85 18.70 6.96
C LYS A 267 -8.69 18.53 5.69
N ARG A 268 -8.23 17.69 4.75
CA ARG A 268 -8.97 17.40 3.51
C ARG A 268 -10.31 16.71 3.78
N ALA A 269 -10.37 15.77 4.71
CA ALA A 269 -11.62 15.13 5.12
C ALA A 269 -12.59 16.16 5.71
N ALA A 270 -12.13 17.01 6.62
CA ALA A 270 -12.93 18.09 7.19
C ALA A 270 -13.46 19.06 6.11
N ASP A 271 -12.62 19.43 5.13
CA ASP A 271 -13.04 20.30 4.02
C ASP A 271 -14.14 19.64 3.17
N VAL A 272 -14.05 18.34 2.90
CA VAL A 272 -15.08 17.59 2.18
C VAL A 272 -16.38 17.52 2.98
N PHE A 273 -16.31 17.21 4.28
CA PHE A 273 -17.47 17.19 5.17
C PHE A 273 -18.14 18.57 5.26
N ASN A 274 -17.36 19.64 5.41
CA ASN A 274 -17.86 21.01 5.45
C ASN A 274 -18.55 21.38 4.13
N LYS A 275 -17.98 20.98 2.99
CA LYS A 275 -18.58 21.19 1.67
C LYS A 275 -19.90 20.44 1.54
N MET A 276 -19.93 19.16 1.90
CA MET A 276 -21.15 18.34 1.88
C MET A 276 -22.24 18.92 2.78
N TYR A 277 -21.88 19.31 4.01
CA TYR A 277 -22.78 19.97 4.95
C TYR A 277 -23.34 21.28 4.38
N SER A 278 -22.50 22.11 3.75
CA SER A 278 -22.92 23.35 3.10
C SER A 278 -23.89 23.10 1.94
N THR A 279 -23.68 22.05 1.15
CA THR A 279 -24.57 21.67 0.05
C THR A 279 -25.92 21.17 0.56
N VAL A 280 -25.92 20.30 1.57
CA VAL A 280 -27.16 19.82 2.22
C VAL A 280 -27.95 20.97 2.84
N ARG A 281 -27.26 21.93 3.48
CA ARG A 281 -27.90 23.13 4.03
C ARG A 281 -28.50 24.03 2.95
N LYS A 282 -27.83 24.18 1.80
CA LYS A 282 -28.38 24.92 0.64
C LYS A 282 -29.61 24.23 0.06
N LEU A 283 -29.60 22.91 -0.12
CA LEU A 283 -30.76 22.16 -0.61
C LEU A 283 -31.97 22.30 0.33
N ARG A 284 -31.74 22.31 1.66
CA ARG A 284 -32.80 22.51 2.65
C ARG A 284 -33.41 23.92 2.63
N SER A 285 -32.66 24.95 2.20
CA SER A 285 -33.15 26.34 2.16
C SER A 285 -33.88 26.73 0.87
N VAL A 286 -33.91 25.83 -0.12
CA VAL A 286 -34.64 26.01 -1.40
C VAL A 286 -36.01 25.33 -1.38
N GLN A 287 -36.31 24.54 -0.33
CA GLN A 287 -37.57 23.81 -0.18
C GLN A 287 -38.63 24.53 0.69
N TRP A 288 -38.47 25.83 0.94
CA TRP A 288 -39.42 26.72 1.62
C TRP A 288 -39.57 28.00 0.82
#